data_AF-A0A212EVG2-F1
#
_entry.id   AF-A0A212EVG2-F1
#
_cell.length_a   1.000
_cell.length_b   1.000
_cell.length_c   1.000
_cell.angle_alpha   90.00
_cell.angle_beta   90.00
_cell.angle_gamma   90.00
#
_symmetry.space_group_name_H-M   'P 1'
#
loop_
_entity.id
_entity.type
_entity.pdbx_description
1 polymer ?
#
loop_
_entity_poly.entity_id
_entity_poly.type
_entity_poly.pdbx_seq_one_letter_code
_entity_poly.pdbx_strand_id
1 'polypeptide(L)'
;MDIQPCGSNEAIAYYIAKYLSKAEPEDVDSGIAQAIQQIQREESDISRKLFRICMKILHVRQVSAAECAYRLCHIPLRDSSRSCIFLNTRKPEQRYEVLRFDKSGHVTGYFSNIFERYKKRPLQHPEYDFAEMSLTESAMLFEPFYPKKVSETEESVDHDAYAEEPDIRRPRITLSDGCKMVNTAPPVGWLTVKLL
;
A
#
# COMPACT_ATOMS: atom_id res chain seq x y z
N MET A 1 -10.29 -4.58 -24.31
CA MET A 1 -9.12 -4.88 -23.45
C MET A 1 -8.04 -5.37 -24.40
N ASP A 2 -6.91 -4.68 -24.45
CA ASP A 2 -5.79 -5.03 -25.33
C ASP A 2 -4.75 -5.76 -24.46
N ILE A 3 -4.43 -7.00 -24.81
CA ILE A 3 -3.54 -7.88 -24.03
C ILE A 3 -2.31 -8.14 -24.90
N GLN A 4 -1.17 -7.59 -24.50
CA GLN A 4 0.10 -7.86 -25.17
C GLN A 4 0.89 -8.94 -24.42
N PRO A 5 1.38 -10.00 -25.10
CA PRO A 5 2.29 -10.95 -24.49
C PRO A 5 3.63 -10.25 -24.21
N CYS A 6 3.95 -10.05 -22.93
CA CYS A 6 5.23 -9.49 -22.50
C CYS A 6 6.16 -10.62 -22.03
N GLY A 7 7.27 -10.84 -22.74
CA GLY A 7 8.21 -11.95 -22.47
C GLY A 7 9.36 -11.62 -21.52
N SER A 8 9.48 -10.38 -21.04
CA SER A 8 10.54 -9.94 -20.12
C SER A 8 10.06 -8.83 -19.18
N ASN A 9 10.82 -8.58 -18.10
CA ASN A 9 10.51 -7.53 -17.13
C ASN A 9 10.57 -6.13 -17.77
N GLU A 10 11.50 -5.92 -18.70
CA GLU A 10 11.66 -4.68 -19.46
C GLU A 10 10.46 -4.45 -20.37
N ALA A 11 9.96 -5.50 -21.02
CA ALA A 11 8.76 -5.43 -21.84
C ALA A 11 7.52 -5.07 -21.01
N ILE A 12 7.40 -5.60 -19.79
CA ILE A 12 6.34 -5.23 -18.84
C ILE A 12 6.45 -3.75 -18.44
N ALA A 13 7.65 -3.30 -18.05
CA ALA A 13 7.88 -1.91 -17.66
C ALA A 13 7.56 -0.94 -18.82
N TYR A 14 7.99 -1.27 -20.03
CA TYR A 14 7.70 -0.50 -21.24
C TYR A 14 6.20 -0.48 -21.54
N TYR A 15 5.51 -1.61 -21.43
CA TYR A 15 4.07 -1.70 -21.63
C TYR A 15 3.30 -0.80 -20.65
N ILE A 16 3.62 -0.89 -19.35
CA ILE A 16 3.01 -0.06 -18.31
C ILE A 16 3.28 1.42 -18.59
N ALA A 17 4.53 1.79 -18.89
CA ALA A 17 4.90 3.17 -19.19
C ALA A 17 4.13 3.72 -20.40
N LYS A 18 4.03 2.94 -21.49
CA LYS A 18 3.27 3.29 -22.71
C LYS A 18 1.78 3.51 -22.42
N TYR A 19 1.19 2.70 -21.55
CA TYR A 19 -0.21 2.83 -21.18
C TYR A 19 -0.46 4.05 -20.28
N LEU A 20 0.43 4.30 -19.32
CA LEU A 20 0.37 5.49 -18.48
C LEU A 20 0.54 6.77 -19.30
N SER A 21 1.40 6.75 -20.33
CA SER A 21 1.67 7.91 -21.18
C SER A 21 0.64 8.13 -22.29
N LYS A 22 -0.37 7.25 -22.45
CA LYS A 22 -1.36 7.35 -23.55
C LYS A 22 -2.24 8.61 -23.46
N ALA A 23 -2.41 9.14 -22.25
CA ALA A 23 -3.17 10.36 -22.01
C ALA A 23 -2.28 11.61 -22.01
N GLU A 24 -0.97 11.47 -22.23
CA GLU A 24 -0.06 12.61 -22.21
C GLU A 24 -0.16 13.40 -23.53
N PRO A 25 -0.01 14.74 -23.47
CA PRO A 25 -0.01 15.58 -24.65
C PRO A 25 1.14 15.24 -25.62
N GLU A 26 0.87 15.26 -26.93
CA GLU A 26 1.87 14.96 -27.97
C GLU A 26 3.02 15.97 -28.01
N ASP A 27 2.82 17.18 -27.47
CA ASP A 27 3.81 18.26 -27.42
C ASP A 27 4.79 18.12 -26.23
N VAL A 28 4.56 17.19 -25.29
CA VAL A 28 5.47 16.88 -24.17
C VAL A 28 6.87 16.55 -24.67
N ASP A 29 6.99 15.77 -25.74
CA ASP A 29 8.27 15.35 -26.31
C ASP A 29 9.11 16.54 -26.77
N SER A 30 8.48 17.53 -27.40
CA SER A 30 9.15 18.74 -27.87
C SER A 30 9.64 19.61 -26.70
N GLY A 31 8.85 19.71 -25.63
CA GLY A 31 9.21 20.44 -24.42
C GLY A 31 10.34 19.78 -23.64
N ILE A 32 10.37 18.45 -23.57
CA ILE A 32 11.45 17.67 -22.96
C ILE A 32 12.72 17.80 -23.80
N ALA A 33 12.65 17.64 -25.12
CA ALA A 33 13.81 17.74 -26.00
C ALA A 33 14.49 19.12 -25.90
N GLN A 34 13.71 20.20 -25.86
CA GLN A 34 14.23 21.55 -25.64
C GLN A 34 14.88 21.71 -24.26
N ALA A 35 14.27 21.16 -23.20
CA ALA A 35 14.85 21.21 -21.85
C ALA A 35 16.18 20.46 -21.79
N ILE A 36 16.27 19.27 -22.40
CA ILE A 36 17.52 18.51 -22.48
C ILE A 36 18.60 19.31 -23.22
N GLN A 37 18.28 19.95 -24.34
CA GLN A 37 19.23 20.77 -25.08
C GLN A 37 19.73 21.98 -24.28
N GLN A 38 18.85 22.66 -23.53
CA GLN A 38 19.23 23.78 -22.67
C GLN A 38 20.15 23.33 -21.52
N ILE A 39 19.85 22.16 -20.95
CA ILE A 39 20.58 21.60 -19.81
C ILE A 39 21.95 21.04 -20.20
N GLN A 40 22.11 20.51 -21.43
CA GLN A 40 23.40 20.07 -21.95
C GLN A 40 24.40 21.22 -22.14
N ARG A 41 23.90 22.43 -22.42
CA ARG A 41 24.72 23.64 -22.63
C ARG A 41 25.16 24.30 -21.32
N GLU A 42 24.69 23.80 -20.18
CA GLU A 42 24.91 24.39 -18.87
C GLU A 42 25.93 23.56 -18.08
N GLU A 43 26.94 24.21 -17.50
CA GLU A 43 27.81 23.59 -16.49
C GLU A 43 27.07 23.55 -15.14
N SER A 44 26.41 22.43 -14.87
CA SER A 44 25.73 22.17 -13.61
C SER A 44 25.81 20.69 -13.25
N ASP A 45 25.61 20.39 -11.96
CA ASP A 45 25.59 19.04 -11.43
C ASP A 45 24.41 18.23 -11.98
N ILE A 46 24.61 16.93 -12.20
CA ILE A 46 23.65 16.00 -12.83
C ILE A 46 22.31 16.01 -12.09
N SER A 47 22.34 16.12 -10.75
CA SER A 47 21.13 16.20 -9.92
C SER A 47 20.25 17.41 -10.27
N ARG A 48 20.86 18.58 -10.51
CA ARG A 48 20.14 19.81 -10.91
C ARG A 48 19.61 19.71 -12.33
N LYS A 49 20.37 19.06 -13.22
CA LYS A 49 19.96 18.75 -14.59
C LYS A 49 18.71 17.86 -14.59
N LEU A 50 18.73 16.76 -13.83
CA LEU A 50 17.58 15.86 -13.68
C LEU A 50 16.37 16.57 -13.07
N PHE A 51 16.58 17.36 -12.00
CA PHE A 51 15.51 18.11 -11.36
C PHE A 51 14.79 19.06 -12.34
N ARG A 52 15.54 19.78 -13.17
CA ARG A 52 14.96 20.66 -14.20
C ARG A 52 14.17 19.92 -15.26
N ILE A 53 14.66 18.76 -15.71
CA ILE A 53 13.92 17.89 -16.64
C ILE A 53 12.60 17.46 -15.98
N CYS A 54 12.64 16.98 -14.73
CA CYS A 54 11.45 16.58 -13.98
C CYS A 54 10.45 17.73 -13.83
N MET A 55 10.91 18.94 -13.50
CA MET A 55 10.05 20.12 -13.38
C MET A 55 9.42 20.51 -14.72
N LYS A 56 10.16 20.40 -15.82
CA LYS A 56 9.59 20.67 -17.15
C LYS A 56 8.52 19.65 -17.52
N ILE A 57 8.77 18.37 -17.28
CA ILE A 57 7.79 17.29 -17.48
C ILE A 57 6.54 17.59 -16.66
N LEU A 58 6.68 17.87 -15.36
CA LEU A 58 5.56 18.16 -14.46
C LEU A 58 4.73 19.37 -14.90
N HIS A 59 5.34 20.35 -15.58
CA HIS A 59 4.66 21.56 -16.03
C HIS A 59 3.88 21.37 -17.34
N VAL A 60 4.31 20.45 -18.21
CA VAL A 60 3.62 20.17 -19.48
C VAL A 60 2.59 19.04 -19.32
N ARG A 61 2.81 18.16 -18.34
CA ARG A 61 1.91 17.04 -18.04
C ARG A 61 0.49 17.53 -17.75
N GLN A 62 -0.48 17.01 -18.49
CA GLN A 62 -1.88 17.22 -18.16
C GLN A 62 -2.25 16.33 -16.97
N VAL A 63 -2.73 16.95 -15.90
CA VAL A 63 -3.26 16.24 -14.74
C VAL A 63 -4.78 16.23 -14.79
N SER A 64 -5.40 15.13 -14.40
CA SER A 64 -6.86 15.06 -14.29
C SER A 64 -7.37 16.03 -13.21
N ALA A 65 -8.63 16.46 -13.30
CA ALA A 65 -9.24 17.31 -12.26
C ALA A 65 -9.16 16.68 -10.86
N ALA A 66 -9.30 15.35 -10.75
CA ALA A 66 -9.14 14.62 -9.50
C ALA A 66 -7.70 14.68 -8.97
N GLU A 67 -6.70 14.45 -9.84
CA GLU A 67 -5.28 14.58 -9.48
C GLU A 67 -4.92 16.02 -9.04
N CYS A 68 -5.51 17.03 -9.69
CA CYS A 68 -5.36 18.43 -9.30
C CYS A 68 -5.94 18.70 -7.90
N ALA A 69 -7.15 18.21 -7.62
CA ALA A 69 -7.76 18.32 -6.29
C ALA A 69 -6.93 17.61 -5.20
N TYR A 70 -6.37 16.44 -5.50
CA TYR A 70 -5.46 15.76 -4.59
C TYR A 70 -4.18 16.56 -4.31
N ARG A 71 -3.56 17.13 -5.34
CA ARG A 71 -2.30 17.88 -5.20
C ARG A 71 -2.48 19.25 -4.54
N LEU A 72 -3.56 19.97 -4.84
CA LEU A 72 -3.78 21.34 -4.36
C LEU A 72 -4.58 21.41 -3.07
N CYS A 73 -5.53 20.50 -2.90
CA CYS A 73 -6.46 20.51 -1.77
C CYS A 73 -6.19 19.36 -0.78
N HIS A 74 -5.19 18.50 -1.05
CA HIS A 74 -4.86 17.33 -0.23
C HIS A 74 -6.06 16.38 -0.04
N ILE A 75 -7.00 16.37 -0.98
CA ILE A 75 -8.20 15.51 -0.92
C ILE A 75 -7.82 14.12 -1.43
N PRO A 76 -7.95 13.05 -0.63
CA PRO A 76 -7.60 11.70 -1.05
C PRO A 76 -8.35 11.31 -2.34
N LEU A 77 -7.61 10.82 -3.34
CA LEU A 77 -8.17 10.45 -4.64
C LEU A 77 -9.20 9.32 -4.55
N ARG A 78 -9.05 8.47 -3.54
CA ARG A 78 -9.91 7.32 -3.31
C ARG A 78 -9.73 6.80 -1.90
N ASP A 79 -10.82 6.78 -1.16
CA ASP A 79 -10.95 5.90 0.00
C ASP A 79 -11.37 4.52 -0.49
N SER A 80 -10.57 3.49 -0.16
CA SER A 80 -10.89 2.11 -0.45
C SER A 80 -11.14 1.38 0.85
N SER A 81 -12.38 0.93 1.06
CA SER A 81 -12.71 -0.01 2.15
C SER A 81 -12.14 -1.41 1.91
N ARG A 82 -11.59 -1.68 0.72
CA ARG A 82 -11.01 -2.98 0.36
C ARG A 82 -9.55 -3.01 0.79
N SER A 83 -9.24 -3.85 1.76
CA SER A 83 -7.87 -4.28 2.06
C SER A 83 -7.49 -5.48 1.18
N CYS A 84 -6.21 -5.61 0.87
CA CYS A 84 -5.66 -6.76 0.15
C CYS A 84 -4.65 -7.45 1.05
N ILE A 85 -4.78 -8.77 1.22
CA ILE A 85 -3.85 -9.60 1.98
C ILE A 85 -3.20 -10.57 1.00
N PHE A 86 -1.88 -10.47 0.88
CA PHE A 86 -1.11 -11.37 0.03
C PHE A 86 -0.78 -12.66 0.78
N LEU A 87 -1.36 -13.78 0.33
CA LEU A 87 -1.03 -15.10 0.82
C LEU A 87 0.05 -15.73 -0.07
N ASN A 88 1.23 -15.94 0.49
CA ASN A 88 2.32 -16.59 -0.23
C ASN A 88 2.05 -18.09 -0.38
N THR A 89 1.81 -18.54 -1.61
CA THR A 89 1.47 -19.94 -1.95
C THR A 89 2.69 -20.87 -2.03
N ARG A 90 3.92 -20.37 -1.82
CA ARG A 90 5.13 -21.20 -1.78
C ARG A 90 5.12 -22.14 -0.58
N LYS A 91 5.96 -23.18 -0.68
CA LYS A 91 6.21 -24.11 0.43
C LYS A 91 6.76 -23.36 1.65
N PRO A 92 6.52 -23.82 2.90
CA PRO A 92 6.95 -23.12 4.11
C PRO A 92 8.42 -22.70 4.10
N GLU A 93 9.31 -23.53 3.56
CA GLU A 93 10.76 -23.32 3.52
C GLU A 93 11.19 -22.24 2.51
N GLN A 94 10.28 -21.80 1.64
CA GLN A 94 10.52 -20.83 0.57
C GLN A 94 9.77 -19.51 0.79
N ARG A 95 9.10 -19.36 1.93
CA ARG A 95 8.37 -18.13 2.28
C ARG A 95 9.36 -17.11 2.82
N TYR A 96 9.16 -15.85 2.42
CA TYR A 96 9.94 -14.75 2.97
C TYR A 96 9.55 -14.49 4.42
N GLU A 97 10.54 -14.21 5.24
CA GLU A 97 10.37 -13.81 6.64
C GLU A 97 10.94 -12.40 6.84
N VAL A 98 10.28 -11.61 7.66
CA VAL A 98 10.71 -10.24 7.93
C VAL A 98 11.52 -10.24 9.23
N LEU A 99 12.78 -9.82 9.16
CA LEU A 99 13.66 -9.70 10.31
C LEU A 99 13.18 -8.60 11.26
N ARG A 100 13.28 -8.88 12.56
CA ARG A 100 13.00 -7.94 13.64
C ARG A 100 14.32 -7.47 14.23
N PHE A 101 14.48 -6.16 14.33
CA PHE A 101 15.66 -5.52 14.90
C PHE A 101 15.35 -4.87 16.25
N ASP A 102 16.32 -4.86 17.15
CA ASP A 102 16.30 -4.04 18.36
C ASP A 102 16.74 -2.59 18.06
N LYS A 103 16.57 -1.68 19.02
CA LYS A 103 17.05 -0.29 18.98
C LYS A 103 18.56 -0.19 18.71
N SER A 104 19.33 -1.21 19.11
CA SER A 104 20.77 -1.30 18.85
C SER A 104 21.11 -1.88 17.47
N GLY A 105 20.13 -2.17 16.62
CA GLY A 105 20.33 -2.69 15.26
C GLY A 105 20.63 -4.20 15.18
N HIS A 106 20.60 -4.93 16.29
CA HIS A 106 20.79 -6.38 16.30
C HIS A 106 19.50 -7.14 15.96
N VAL A 107 19.64 -8.25 15.24
CA VAL A 107 18.52 -9.15 14.91
C VAL A 107 18.04 -9.86 16.17
N THR A 108 16.76 -9.70 16.49
CA THR A 108 16.10 -10.33 17.65
C THR A 108 15.23 -11.52 17.26
N GLY A 109 14.93 -11.69 15.97
CA GLY A 109 14.11 -12.77 15.44
C GLY A 109 13.34 -12.34 14.21
N TYR A 110 12.17 -12.95 13.99
CA TYR A 110 11.30 -12.66 12.86
C TYR A 110 9.94 -12.13 13.32
N PHE A 111 9.31 -11.29 12.49
CA PHE A 111 7.92 -10.90 12.69
C PHE A 111 6.96 -12.04 12.39
N SER A 112 5.93 -12.21 13.24
CA SER A 112 4.90 -13.22 13.03
C SER A 112 4.03 -12.88 11.81
N ASN A 113 4.12 -13.72 10.79
CA ASN A 113 3.29 -13.66 9.59
C ASN A 113 1.89 -14.26 9.83
N ILE A 114 1.02 -14.17 8.81
CA ILE A 114 -0.36 -14.66 8.88
C ILE A 114 -0.46 -16.18 9.10
N PHE A 115 0.48 -16.95 8.57
CA PHE A 115 0.49 -18.41 8.73
C PHE A 115 0.77 -18.81 10.17
N GLU A 116 1.75 -18.15 10.81
CA GLU A 116 2.07 -18.40 12.23
C GLU A 116 0.93 -17.99 13.15
N ARG A 117 0.26 -16.87 12.85
CA ARG A 117 -0.94 -16.46 13.60
C ARG A 117 -2.08 -17.45 13.44
N TYR A 118 -2.31 -17.94 12.22
CA TYR A 118 -3.33 -18.95 11.95
C TYR A 118 -3.04 -20.28 12.66
N LYS A 119 -1.77 -20.72 12.76
CA LYS A 119 -1.40 -21.90 13.56
C LYS A 119 -1.68 -21.70 15.06
N LYS A 120 -1.58 -20.47 15.55
CA LYS A 120 -1.78 -20.08 16.96
C LYS A 120 -3.21 -19.65 17.28
N ARG A 121 -4.15 -19.84 16.36
CA ARG A 121 -5.57 -19.54 16.59
C ARG A 121 -6.11 -20.35 17.78
N PRO A 122 -7.04 -19.79 18.57
CA PRO A 122 -7.64 -20.53 19.68
C PRO A 122 -8.45 -21.70 19.13
N LEU A 123 -8.34 -22.89 19.74
CA LEU A 123 -9.07 -24.08 19.30
C LEU A 123 -10.56 -24.02 19.63
N GLN A 124 -10.94 -23.24 20.65
CA GLN A 124 -12.32 -23.06 21.08
C GLN A 124 -12.58 -21.56 21.21
N HIS A 125 -13.65 -21.09 20.57
CA HIS A 125 -14.11 -19.71 20.69
C HIS A 125 -15.64 -19.66 20.67
N PRO A 126 -16.29 -18.80 21.47
CA PRO A 126 -17.76 -18.76 21.56
C PRO A 126 -18.46 -18.44 20.23
N GLU A 127 -17.85 -17.60 19.41
CA GLU A 127 -18.46 -17.07 18.17
C GLU A 127 -17.92 -17.69 16.88
N TYR A 128 -16.78 -18.39 16.95
CA TYR A 128 -16.06 -18.85 15.75
C TYR A 128 -15.59 -20.28 15.94
N ASP A 129 -15.89 -21.13 14.95
CA ASP A 129 -15.31 -22.47 14.88
C ASP A 129 -13.96 -22.41 14.15
N PHE A 130 -12.90 -22.16 14.91
CA PHE A 130 -11.54 -22.12 14.36
C PHE A 130 -11.01 -23.49 13.93
N ALA A 131 -11.62 -24.61 14.35
CA ALA A 131 -11.16 -25.94 13.95
C ALA A 131 -11.39 -26.15 12.45
N GLU A 132 -12.58 -25.79 11.97
CA GLU A 132 -13.00 -25.93 10.57
C GLU A 132 -12.68 -24.69 9.72
N MET A 133 -12.36 -23.54 10.33
CA MET A 133 -12.02 -22.31 9.61
C MET A 133 -10.75 -22.44 8.78
N SER A 134 -10.83 -22.14 7.48
CA SER A 134 -9.68 -22.12 6.57
C SER A 134 -8.75 -20.91 6.80
N LEU A 135 -7.49 -21.00 6.34
CA LEU A 135 -6.56 -19.86 6.38
C LEU A 135 -7.10 -18.64 5.62
N THR A 136 -7.74 -18.85 4.47
CA THR A 136 -8.29 -17.77 3.65
C THR A 136 -9.40 -17.05 4.39
N GLU A 137 -10.30 -17.80 5.01
CA GLU A 137 -11.39 -17.25 5.82
C GLU A 137 -10.85 -16.49 7.03
N SER A 138 -9.88 -17.06 7.74
CA SER A 138 -9.21 -16.39 8.85
C SER A 138 -8.52 -15.09 8.41
N ALA A 139 -7.89 -15.07 7.23
CA ALA A 139 -7.28 -13.87 6.68
C ALA A 139 -8.29 -12.78 6.33
N MET A 140 -9.49 -13.16 5.86
CA MET A 140 -10.55 -12.20 5.54
C MET A 140 -11.17 -11.57 6.79
N LEU A 141 -11.28 -12.33 7.87
CA LEU A 141 -11.98 -11.92 9.09
C LEU A 141 -11.07 -11.29 10.14
N PHE A 142 -9.77 -11.58 10.14
CA PHE A 142 -8.88 -11.17 11.22
C PHE A 142 -7.63 -10.46 10.72
N GLU A 143 -7.33 -9.31 11.32
CA GLU A 143 -6.10 -8.55 11.09
C GLU A 143 -5.22 -8.52 12.36
N PRO A 144 -3.89 -8.48 12.22
CA PRO A 144 -3.01 -8.33 13.38
C PRO A 144 -3.26 -7.00 14.10
N PHE A 145 -3.46 -7.05 15.42
CA PHE A 145 -3.54 -5.83 16.23
C PHE A 145 -2.14 -5.28 16.49
N TYR A 146 -1.85 -4.09 15.97
CA TYR A 146 -0.66 -3.33 16.33
C TYR A 146 -1.09 -2.17 17.24
N PRO A 147 -0.69 -2.16 18.52
CA PRO A 147 -0.98 -1.01 19.36
C PRO A 147 -0.30 0.22 18.77
N LYS A 148 -1.07 1.29 18.50
CA LYS A 148 -0.50 2.60 18.16
C LYS A 148 0.44 2.99 19.31
N LYS A 149 1.72 3.16 19.01
CA LYS A 149 2.63 3.82 19.95
C LYS A 149 2.27 5.30 19.89
N VAL A 150 1.81 5.87 21.00
CA VAL A 150 1.70 7.33 21.13
C VAL A 150 3.14 7.85 21.17
N SER A 151 3.66 8.30 20.03
CA SER A 151 4.92 9.02 19.99
C SER A 151 4.64 10.48 20.32
N GLU A 152 5.11 10.95 21.47
CA GLU A 152 5.00 12.36 21.89
C GLU A 152 5.87 13.32 21.04
N THR A 153 6.50 12.87 19.96
CA THR A 153 7.64 13.58 19.35
C THR A 153 7.72 13.58 17.83
N GLU A 154 6.64 13.28 17.10
CA GLU A 154 6.64 13.43 15.64
C GLU A 154 5.49 14.34 15.22
N GLU A 155 5.80 15.64 15.04
CA GLU A 155 5.05 16.51 14.13
C GLU A 155 5.19 15.93 12.71
N SER A 156 4.42 14.87 12.43
CA SER A 156 4.19 14.41 11.08
C SER A 156 3.43 15.50 10.33
N VAL A 157 4.06 16.08 9.31
CA VAL A 157 3.48 17.12 8.44
C VAL A 157 2.24 16.62 7.68
N ASP A 158 1.93 15.32 7.74
CA ASP A 158 0.77 14.66 7.13
C ASP A 158 -0.35 14.31 8.13
N HIS A 159 -0.33 14.87 9.35
CA HIS A 159 -1.34 14.53 10.36
C HIS A 159 -2.78 14.88 9.94
N ASP A 160 -2.96 15.90 9.10
CA ASP A 160 -4.28 16.40 8.69
C ASP A 160 -4.93 15.58 7.55
N ALA A 161 -4.17 14.78 6.81
CA ALA A 161 -4.67 14.03 5.64
C ALA A 161 -5.39 12.71 6.03
N TYR A 162 -5.17 12.24 7.25
CA TYR A 162 -5.81 11.05 7.79
C TYR A 162 -6.60 11.45 9.03
N ALA A 163 -7.82 11.94 8.83
CA ALA A 163 -8.76 12.11 9.94
C ALA A 163 -8.77 10.79 10.74
N GLU A 164 -8.46 10.87 12.03
CA GLU A 164 -8.46 9.71 12.89
C GLU A 164 -9.86 9.11 12.87
N GLU A 165 -10.03 7.95 12.22
CA GLU A 165 -11.28 7.20 12.34
C GLU A 165 -11.53 7.00 13.83
N PRO A 166 -12.73 7.35 14.35
CA PRO A 166 -13.04 7.13 15.75
C PRO A 166 -12.79 5.65 16.06
N ASP A 167 -12.13 5.37 17.18
CA ASP A 167 -11.81 4.01 17.65
C ASP A 167 -13.11 3.29 18.01
N ILE A 168 -13.88 2.90 16.99
CA ILE A 168 -14.97 1.95 17.10
C ILE A 168 -14.28 0.70 17.58
N ARG A 169 -14.51 0.32 18.83
CA ARG A 169 -13.88 -0.83 19.48
C ARG A 169 -14.17 -2.10 18.66
N ARG A 170 -13.30 -2.39 17.69
CA ARG A 170 -13.40 -3.58 16.85
C ARG A 170 -13.21 -4.80 17.76
N PRO A 171 -14.04 -5.84 17.65
CA PRO A 171 -13.91 -7.05 18.48
C PRO A 171 -12.51 -7.64 18.33
N ARG A 172 -11.95 -8.20 19.41
CA ARG A 172 -10.58 -8.73 19.42
C ARG A 172 -10.58 -10.18 19.88
N ILE A 173 -9.74 -10.98 19.23
CA ILE A 173 -9.41 -12.34 19.66
C ILE A 173 -7.98 -12.39 20.20
N THR A 174 -7.72 -13.32 21.10
CA THR A 174 -6.38 -13.57 21.65
C THR A 174 -5.88 -14.92 21.15
N LEU A 175 -4.67 -14.92 20.57
CA LEU A 175 -3.96 -16.11 20.12
C LEU A 175 -3.34 -16.86 21.30
N SER A 176 -2.90 -18.10 21.07
CA SER A 176 -2.29 -18.94 22.12
C SER A 176 -1.01 -18.36 22.72
N ASP A 177 -0.31 -17.48 22.01
CA ASP A 177 0.89 -16.77 22.49
C ASP A 177 0.58 -15.40 23.13
N GLY A 178 -0.70 -15.09 23.34
CA GLY A 178 -1.16 -13.82 23.90
C GLY A 178 -1.21 -12.66 22.89
N CYS A 179 -0.78 -12.86 21.64
CA CYS A 179 -0.94 -11.85 20.60
C CYS A 179 -2.42 -11.62 20.30
N LYS A 180 -2.79 -10.38 19.96
CA LYS A 180 -4.18 -10.02 19.65
C LYS A 180 -4.37 -9.87 18.14
N MET A 181 -5.55 -10.26 17.68
CA MET A 181 -6.04 -9.96 16.33
C MET A 181 -7.37 -9.23 16.45
N VAL A 182 -7.62 -8.33 15.51
CA VAL A 182 -8.85 -7.56 15.39
C VAL A 182 -9.75 -8.24 14.38
N ASN A 183 -11.04 -8.33 14.69
CA ASN A 183 -12.06 -8.77 13.76
C ASN A 183 -12.42 -7.62 12.80
N THR A 184 -12.22 -7.85 11.51
CA THR A 184 -12.49 -6.90 10.43
C THR A 184 -13.88 -7.07 9.82
N ALA A 185 -14.61 -8.13 10.19
CA ALA A 185 -15.96 -8.31 9.71
C ALA A 185 -16.85 -7.17 10.24
N PRO A 186 -17.63 -6.50 9.36
CA PRO A 186 -18.63 -5.56 9.85
C PRO A 186 -19.59 -6.31 10.78
N PRO A 187 -20.05 -5.69 11.88
CA PRO A 187 -21.07 -6.30 12.72
C PRO A 187 -22.25 -6.70 11.84
N VAL A 188 -22.70 -7.94 12.00
CA VAL A 188 -23.77 -8.58 11.22
C VAL A 188 -24.99 -7.64 11.23
N GLY A 189 -25.19 -6.87 10.17
CA GLY A 189 -26.18 -5.78 10.15
C GLY A 189 -25.98 -4.67 9.09
N TRP A 190 -24.79 -4.54 8.49
CA TRP A 190 -24.49 -3.43 7.57
C TRP A 190 -24.45 -3.79 6.08
N LEU A 191 -24.92 -4.97 5.67
CA LEU A 191 -25.14 -5.29 4.26
C LEU A 191 -26.45 -4.67 3.78
N THR A 192 -26.46 -3.36 3.59
CA THR A 192 -27.41 -2.72 2.66
C THR A 192 -26.66 -2.37 1.39
N VAL A 193 -26.71 -3.29 0.43
CA VAL A 193 -26.31 -3.02 -0.96
C VAL A 193 -27.30 -1.99 -1.51
N LYS A 194 -26.91 -0.71 -1.56
CA LYS A 194 -27.57 0.26 -2.44
C LYS A 194 -27.04 0.02 -3.84
N LEU A 195 -27.77 -0.79 -4.60
CA LEU A 195 -27.73 -0.75 -6.06
C LEU A 195 -28.50 0.51 -6.48
N LEU A 196 -27.79 1.48 -7.03
CA LEU A 196 -28.30 2.44 -8.01
C LEU A 196 -27.32 2.45 -9.17
#